data_AF-A0A286RIN1-F1
#
_entry.id   AF-A0A286RIN1-F1
#
_cell.length_a   1.000
_cell.length_b   1.000
_cell.length_c   1.000
_cell.angle_alpha   90.00
_cell.angle_beta   90.00
_cell.angle_gamma   90.00
#
_symmetry.space_group_name_H-M   'P 1'
#
loop_
_entity.id
_entity.type
_entity.pdbx_description
1 polymer ?
#
loop_
_entity_poly.entity_id
_entity_poly.type
_entity_poly.pdbx_seq_one_letter_code
_entity_poly.pdbx_strand_id
1 'polypeptide(L)'
;MDHETRWFSIQQKSNETVITFHPKPDVRFWPPSVLRENPLPRNLVRGGKVVITGAGSVWMYAHAAALTAAEGGCVEVRKPQDQAGRNVGDASTPPSFSPRDFFTVHHREFGDEHSIALVKLDIRPSPPLTKTEISKVVEAVGDELKRLPGESTVCLTGSGPVEVYAGIASVAVSQGISRIVCISPRDGYVFVWPPDGAAPKLTSETIDWIHGLLRPKQGSVTLGVVGDPNCGKSVLSRALYYCAIRASYWAWRFDSDGQSPTPEWYLLLRQESPEQAEQLRKLQKIGWTNEMEEILTRQLAIARDYFDVLIVDLPGGNLKVSPPQRIPPGREELFQLVDRFIIVYQDHGLPQPWIDALQQHRLAERIVAMIASANPREQTSLTFSKTGNNIWEGRATGLDRGVELNHIVNSYHNTLLPFWNILLARQGGPGSNQDR
;
A
#
# COMPACT_ATOMS: atom_id res chain seq x y z
N MET A 1 31.82 9.87 10.16
CA MET A 1 31.49 11.04 9.31
C MET A 1 30.00 10.99 9.07
N ASP A 2 29.28 12.06 9.39
CA ASP A 2 27.83 12.09 9.23
C ASP A 2 27.49 12.72 7.89
N HIS A 3 26.58 12.10 7.15
CA HIS A 3 26.10 12.59 5.88
C HIS A 3 24.59 12.77 5.98
N GLU A 4 24.13 14.00 5.80
CA GLU A 4 22.71 14.34 5.94
C GLU A 4 22.23 15.02 4.67
N THR A 5 21.13 14.51 4.14
CA THR A 5 20.38 15.14 3.06
C THR A 5 19.00 15.48 3.59
N ARG A 6 18.21 16.17 2.76
CA ARG A 6 16.80 16.42 3.09
C ARG A 6 15.99 15.10 3.22
N TRP A 7 16.46 13.99 2.68
CA TRP A 7 15.68 12.76 2.55
C TRP A 7 16.13 11.64 3.49
N PHE A 8 17.40 11.63 3.85
CA PHE A 8 17.96 10.61 4.73
C PHE A 8 19.21 11.15 5.43
N SER A 9 19.52 10.55 6.57
CA SER A 9 20.80 10.71 7.24
C SER A 9 21.55 9.39 7.29
N ILE A 10 22.87 9.49 7.27
CA ILE A 10 23.80 8.38 7.41
C ILE A 10 24.71 8.71 8.59
N GLN A 11 24.68 7.87 9.61
CA GLN A 11 25.53 7.97 10.79
C GLN A 11 26.50 6.80 10.81
N GLN A 12 27.80 7.08 10.93
CA GLN A 12 28.80 6.04 11.13
C GLN A 12 29.05 5.86 12.62
N LYS A 13 28.71 4.68 13.14
CA LYS A 13 29.07 4.23 14.48
C LYS A 13 30.29 3.32 14.39
N SER A 14 30.90 3.01 15.53
CA SER A 14 32.13 2.20 15.61
C SER A 14 32.06 0.87 14.85
N ASN A 15 30.88 0.23 14.81
CA ASN A 15 30.69 -1.11 14.22
C ASN A 15 29.56 -1.17 13.17
N GLU A 16 28.88 -0.06 12.88
CA GLU A 16 27.76 -0.05 11.93
C GLU A 16 27.56 1.32 11.26
N THR A 17 27.11 1.31 10.03
CA THR A 17 26.57 2.49 9.34
C THR A 17 25.04 2.46 9.45
N VAL A 18 24.42 3.52 9.94
CA VAL A 18 22.96 3.63 10.08
C VAL A 18 22.42 4.60 9.03
N ILE A 19 21.57 4.10 8.13
CA ILE A 19 20.82 4.89 7.15
C ILE A 19 19.39 5.07 7.67
N THR A 20 18.99 6.32 7.89
CA THR A 20 17.65 6.67 8.37
C THR A 20 16.92 7.48 7.30
N PHE A 21 15.79 6.97 6.79
CA PHE A 21 14.91 7.68 5.85
C PHE A 21 13.90 8.55 6.60
N HIS A 22 13.80 9.84 6.28
CA HIS A 22 13.02 10.82 7.04
C HIS A 22 11.76 11.28 6.31
N PRO A 23 10.55 11.15 6.90
CA PRO A 23 9.36 11.76 6.30
C PRO A 23 9.52 13.29 6.33
N LYS A 24 9.40 13.94 5.17
CA LYS A 24 9.49 15.40 5.07
C LYS A 24 8.16 16.05 5.47
N PRO A 25 8.17 17.14 6.27
CA PRO A 25 6.94 17.87 6.59
C PRO A 25 6.30 18.50 5.36
N ASP A 26 7.09 18.93 4.38
CA ASP A 26 6.67 19.67 3.19
C ASP A 26 6.43 18.79 1.96
N VAL A 27 7.00 17.58 1.92
CA VAL A 27 6.82 16.63 0.81
C VAL A 27 6.35 15.28 1.32
N ARG A 28 5.12 14.94 0.94
CA ARG A 28 4.38 13.78 1.44
C ARG A 28 4.83 12.45 0.85
N PHE A 29 5.17 12.45 -0.43
CA PHE A 29 5.46 11.25 -1.20
C PHE A 29 6.93 11.28 -1.61
N TRP A 30 7.60 10.15 -1.54
CA TRP A 30 8.97 10.00 -2.02
C TRP A 30 8.96 9.93 -3.54
N PRO A 31 9.41 10.98 -4.28
CA PRO A 31 9.60 10.81 -5.70
C PRO A 31 10.72 9.79 -5.91
N PRO A 32 10.59 8.84 -6.84
CA PRO A 32 11.65 7.88 -7.13
C PRO A 32 12.99 8.53 -7.54
N SER A 33 12.98 9.82 -7.92
CA SER A 33 14.20 10.58 -8.18
C SER A 33 15.02 10.91 -6.91
N VAL A 34 14.49 10.73 -5.70
CA VAL A 34 15.16 11.05 -4.43
C VAL A 34 16.58 10.50 -4.37
N LEU A 35 16.74 9.19 -4.62
CA LEU A 35 18.05 8.53 -4.54
C LEU A 35 18.89 8.71 -5.80
N ARG A 36 18.31 9.22 -6.90
CA ARG A 36 19.06 9.66 -8.08
C ARG A 36 19.72 11.01 -7.86
N GLU A 37 18.98 11.94 -7.26
CA GLU A 37 19.46 13.28 -6.91
C GLU A 37 20.36 13.28 -5.68
N ASN A 38 20.14 12.32 -4.77
CA ASN A 38 20.88 12.16 -3.51
C ASN A 38 21.32 10.69 -3.38
N PRO A 39 22.30 10.24 -4.17
CA PRO A 39 22.74 8.84 -4.15
C PRO A 39 23.35 8.46 -2.80
N LEU A 40 23.12 7.21 -2.38
CA LEU A 40 23.77 6.65 -1.20
C LEU A 40 25.28 6.52 -1.45
N PRO A 41 26.16 7.07 -0.59
CA PRO A 41 27.60 6.99 -0.80
C PRO A 41 28.11 5.55 -0.61
N ARG A 42 28.58 4.93 -1.70
CA ARG A 42 29.09 3.55 -1.73
C ARG A 42 30.18 3.26 -0.70
N ASN A 43 31.08 4.21 -0.50
CA ASN A 43 32.17 4.11 0.47
C ASN A 43 31.69 3.99 1.91
N LEU A 44 30.47 4.44 2.24
CA LEU A 44 29.92 4.38 3.60
C LEU A 44 29.24 3.04 3.91
N VAL A 45 28.95 2.22 2.89
CA VAL A 45 28.27 0.92 3.03
C VAL A 45 29.18 -0.29 2.76
N ARG A 46 30.42 -0.06 2.34
CA ARG A 46 31.37 -1.12 1.92
C ARG A 46 31.85 -1.99 3.07
N GLY A 47 31.72 -3.31 2.90
CA GLY A 47 32.29 -4.36 3.75
C GLY A 47 31.81 -4.37 5.21
N GLY A 48 30.90 -3.48 5.58
CA GLY A 48 30.45 -3.27 6.95
C GLY A 48 29.01 -3.69 7.17
N LYS A 49 28.59 -3.61 8.44
CA LYS A 49 27.19 -3.75 8.81
C LYS A 49 26.44 -2.45 8.53
N VAL A 50 25.38 -2.52 7.75
CA VAL A 50 24.49 -1.41 7.44
C VAL A 50 23.13 -1.65 8.07
N VAL A 51 22.65 -0.67 8.84
CA VAL A 51 21.33 -0.67 9.46
C VAL A 51 20.44 0.31 8.70
N ILE A 52 19.32 -0.16 8.17
CA ILE A 52 18.35 0.67 7.46
C ILE A 52 17.11 0.87 8.34
N THR A 53 16.69 2.11 8.52
CA THR A 53 15.51 2.45 9.34
C THR A 53 14.80 3.72 8.85
N GLY A 54 13.70 4.08 9.51
CA GLY A 54 12.91 5.28 9.21
C GLY A 54 11.62 5.02 8.42
N ALA A 55 11.17 6.02 7.65
CA ALA A 55 9.88 6.05 6.95
C ALA A 55 10.02 5.98 5.41
N GLY A 56 11.08 5.33 4.92
CA GLY A 56 11.32 5.13 3.49
C GLY A 56 10.30 4.18 2.86
N SER A 57 10.15 4.25 1.53
CA SER A 57 9.34 3.30 0.76
C SER A 57 10.05 1.96 0.57
N VAL A 58 9.30 0.90 0.24
CA VAL A 58 9.86 -0.45 -0.01
C VAL A 58 11.01 -0.44 -1.02
N TRP A 59 10.92 0.38 -2.08
CA TRP A 59 11.95 0.46 -3.11
C TRP A 59 13.25 1.10 -2.59
N MET A 60 13.17 2.03 -1.64
CA MET A 60 14.34 2.66 -1.03
C MET A 60 15.11 1.65 -0.16
N TYR A 61 14.37 0.85 0.62
CA TYR A 61 14.95 -0.24 1.43
C TYR A 61 15.58 -1.31 0.55
N ALA A 62 14.88 -1.73 -0.52
CA ALA A 62 15.42 -2.68 -1.49
C ALA A 62 16.70 -2.17 -2.16
N HIS A 63 16.73 -0.89 -2.59
CA HIS A 63 17.93 -0.29 -3.19
C HIS A 63 19.10 -0.23 -2.20
N ALA A 64 18.88 0.30 -0.99
CA ALA A 64 19.94 0.41 0.01
C ALA A 64 20.51 -0.97 0.38
N ALA A 65 19.66 -2.00 0.44
CA ALA A 65 20.08 -3.36 0.72
C ALA A 65 20.87 -3.99 -0.44
N ALA A 66 20.40 -3.81 -1.68
CA ALA A 66 21.11 -4.24 -2.88
C ALA A 66 22.50 -3.59 -2.99
N LEU A 67 22.59 -2.28 -2.78
CA LEU A 67 23.85 -1.54 -2.80
C LEU A 67 24.83 -2.04 -1.72
N THR A 68 24.33 -2.26 -0.51
CA THR A 68 25.15 -2.78 0.59
C THR A 68 25.71 -4.16 0.27
N ALA A 69 24.87 -5.06 -0.27
CA ALA A 69 25.29 -6.40 -0.67
C ALA A 69 26.34 -6.36 -1.80
N ALA A 70 26.16 -5.49 -2.79
CA ALA A 70 27.12 -5.30 -3.89
C ALA A 70 28.49 -4.82 -3.39
N GLU A 71 28.53 -4.02 -2.32
CA GLU A 71 29.77 -3.55 -1.70
C GLU A 71 30.28 -4.50 -0.60
N GLY A 72 29.76 -5.75 -0.55
CA GLY A 72 30.21 -6.79 0.37
C GLY A 72 29.80 -6.58 1.84
N GLY A 73 28.86 -5.68 2.11
CA GLY A 73 28.32 -5.44 3.45
C GLY A 73 27.18 -6.39 3.82
N CYS A 74 26.74 -6.31 5.08
CA CYS A 74 25.55 -7.01 5.56
C CYS A 74 24.44 -6.04 5.98
N VAL A 75 23.19 -6.41 5.73
CA VAL A 75 22.03 -5.53 5.94
C VAL A 75 21.23 -5.97 7.16
N GLU A 76 20.89 -5.02 8.02
CA GLU A 76 19.89 -5.16 9.06
C GLU A 76 18.81 -4.09 8.86
N VAL A 77 17.54 -4.49 8.81
CA VAL A 77 16.44 -3.52 8.85
C VAL A 77 15.92 -3.41 10.27
N ARG A 78 15.87 -2.19 10.81
CA ARG A 78 15.27 -1.90 12.12
C ARG A 78 14.01 -1.10 11.95
N LYS A 79 12.91 -1.56 12.54
CA LYS A 79 11.69 -0.78 12.69
C LYS A 79 12.00 0.48 13.54
N PRO A 80 11.33 1.61 13.29
CA PRO A 80 11.37 2.74 14.21
C PRO A 80 10.97 2.26 15.61
N GLN A 81 11.82 2.51 16.60
CA GLN A 81 11.51 2.22 18.00
C GLN A 81 10.55 3.30 18.53
N ASP A 82 9.61 2.91 19.40
CA ASP A 82 8.86 3.90 20.17
C ASP A 82 9.79 4.66 21.14
N GLN A 83 9.28 5.71 21.79
CA GLN A 83 10.07 6.46 22.78
C GLN A 83 10.52 5.63 23.99
N ALA A 84 9.95 4.44 24.18
CA ALA A 84 10.31 3.47 25.22
C ALA A 84 11.30 2.40 24.72
N GLY A 85 11.79 2.49 23.47
CA GLY A 85 12.75 1.55 22.89
C GLY A 85 12.16 0.20 22.45
N ARG A 86 10.83 0.06 22.43
CA ARG A 86 10.14 -1.17 22.02
C ARG A 86 9.96 -1.21 20.50
N ASN A 87 10.13 -2.40 19.93
CA ASN A 87 9.77 -2.66 18.54
C ASN A 87 8.25 -2.68 18.41
N VAL A 88 7.71 -1.81 17.56
CA VAL A 88 6.28 -1.81 17.27
C VAL A 88 5.92 -3.06 16.43
N GLY A 89 5.00 -3.87 16.93
CA GLY A 89 4.34 -4.94 16.16
C GLY A 89 5.07 -6.27 16.04
N ASP A 90 5.77 -6.73 17.07
CA ASP A 90 6.20 -8.12 17.16
C ASP A 90 5.11 -8.94 17.89
N ALA A 91 4.65 -10.02 17.27
CA ALA A 91 3.64 -10.91 17.85
C ALA A 91 4.10 -12.36 17.86
N SER A 92 3.33 -13.21 18.54
CA SER A 92 3.58 -14.64 18.66
C SER A 92 3.40 -15.41 17.34
N THR A 93 4.30 -16.37 17.11
CA THR A 93 4.32 -17.29 15.96
C THR A 93 3.00 -18.08 15.87
N PRO A 94 2.28 -18.07 14.74
CA PRO A 94 1.18 -19.00 14.54
C PRO A 94 1.69 -20.45 14.46
N PRO A 95 0.90 -21.44 14.92
CA PRO A 95 1.35 -22.83 15.05
C PRO A 95 1.63 -23.57 13.73
N SER A 96 1.32 -22.98 12.57
CA SER A 96 1.54 -23.57 11.24
C SER A 96 2.15 -22.55 10.27
N PHE A 97 3.39 -22.13 10.54
CA PHE A 97 4.14 -21.22 9.65
C PHE A 97 4.84 -21.99 8.52
N SER A 98 4.46 -21.73 7.27
CA SER A 98 5.19 -22.16 6.07
C SER A 98 5.64 -20.93 5.29
N PRO A 99 6.97 -20.71 5.08
CA PRO A 99 7.47 -19.57 4.32
C PRO A 99 6.89 -19.47 2.91
N ARG A 100 6.58 -20.62 2.28
CA ARG A 100 6.11 -20.71 0.90
C ARG A 100 4.68 -20.20 0.72
N ASP A 101 3.92 -20.07 1.81
CA ASP A 101 2.55 -19.56 1.76
C ASP A 101 2.52 -18.04 1.55
N PHE A 102 3.68 -17.38 1.70
CA PHE A 102 3.82 -15.93 1.67
C PHE A 102 4.36 -15.37 0.36
N PHE A 103 4.70 -16.21 -0.61
CA PHE A 103 5.18 -15.75 -1.89
C PHE A 103 4.93 -16.74 -3.02
N THR A 104 4.95 -16.22 -4.24
CA THR A 104 4.98 -17.02 -5.46
C THR A 104 6.11 -16.51 -6.35
N VAL A 105 6.88 -17.42 -6.93
CA VAL A 105 7.89 -17.09 -7.95
C VAL A 105 7.40 -17.57 -9.30
N HIS A 106 7.24 -16.65 -10.24
CA HIS A 106 7.06 -16.97 -11.65
C HIS A 106 8.39 -16.79 -12.35
N HIS A 107 8.76 -17.72 -13.22
CA HIS A 107 10.00 -17.67 -13.97
C HIS A 107 9.72 -17.79 -15.47
N ARG A 108 10.44 -17.02 -16.29
CA ARG A 108 10.44 -17.15 -17.75
C ARG A 108 11.82 -16.89 -18.31
N GLU A 109 12.25 -17.81 -19.15
CA GLU A 109 13.46 -17.70 -19.96
C GLU A 109 13.12 -17.04 -21.30
N PHE A 110 13.95 -16.10 -21.72
CA PHE A 110 13.87 -15.40 -23.01
C PHE A 110 15.16 -15.68 -23.79
N GLY A 111 15.18 -16.82 -24.49
CA GLY A 111 16.37 -17.27 -25.22
C GLY A 111 17.52 -17.68 -24.30
N ASP A 112 18.71 -17.79 -24.87
CA ASP A 112 19.85 -18.46 -24.20
C ASP A 112 20.53 -17.62 -23.11
N GLU A 113 20.23 -16.31 -22.98
CA GLU A 113 21.02 -15.40 -22.11
C GLU A 113 20.19 -14.59 -21.12
N HIS A 114 18.87 -14.49 -21.24
CA HIS A 114 18.08 -13.55 -20.42
C HIS A 114 16.91 -14.26 -19.73
N SER A 115 16.96 -14.32 -18.40
CA SER A 115 15.90 -14.89 -17.57
C SER A 115 15.25 -13.81 -16.71
N ILE A 116 13.93 -13.89 -16.55
CA ILE A 116 13.17 -12.97 -15.71
C ILE A 116 12.39 -13.77 -14.66
N ALA A 117 12.55 -13.39 -13.40
CA ALA A 117 11.76 -13.93 -12.31
C ALA A 117 10.91 -12.84 -11.65
N LEU A 118 9.63 -13.14 -11.43
CA LEU A 118 8.71 -12.31 -10.67
C LEU A 118 8.47 -12.96 -9.31
N VAL A 119 8.94 -12.31 -8.25
CA VAL A 119 8.63 -12.65 -6.86
C VAL A 119 7.43 -11.81 -6.41
N LYS A 120 6.27 -12.45 -6.28
CA LYS A 120 5.04 -11.85 -5.78
C LYS A 120 4.86 -12.22 -4.31
N LEU A 121 4.94 -11.22 -3.42
CA LEU A 121 4.73 -11.37 -1.99
C LEU A 121 3.23 -11.28 -1.64
N ASP A 122 2.78 -12.15 -0.75
CA ASP A 122 1.46 -12.13 -0.13
C ASP A 122 1.57 -12.19 1.40
N ILE A 123 2.37 -11.27 1.95
CA ILE A 123 2.58 -11.13 3.39
C ILE A 123 1.58 -10.10 3.91
N ARG A 124 0.44 -10.63 4.36
CA ARG A 124 -0.63 -9.86 5.01
C ARG A 124 -0.99 -10.32 6.43
N PRO A 125 -0.16 -11.08 7.18
CA PRO A 125 -0.62 -11.63 8.44
C PRO A 125 -0.85 -10.50 9.44
N SER A 126 -2.02 -10.57 10.08
CA SER A 126 -2.30 -9.97 11.37
C SER A 126 -2.40 -11.15 12.35
N PRO A 127 -1.41 -11.34 13.23
CA PRO A 127 -0.38 -10.37 13.55
C PRO A 127 0.83 -10.38 12.59
N PRO A 128 1.70 -9.34 12.62
CA PRO A 128 2.86 -9.24 11.74
C PRO A 128 3.88 -10.39 11.94
N LEU A 129 4.67 -10.68 10.89
CA LEU A 129 5.75 -11.67 10.97
C LEU A 129 6.86 -11.22 11.95
N THR A 130 7.37 -12.19 12.71
CA THR A 130 8.57 -12.05 13.53
C THR A 130 9.84 -11.97 12.67
N LYS A 131 10.94 -11.48 13.25
CA LYS A 131 12.25 -11.44 12.59
C LYS A 131 12.69 -12.82 12.07
N THR A 132 12.48 -13.87 12.84
CA THR A 132 12.82 -15.25 12.46
C THR A 132 11.99 -15.72 11.26
N GLU A 133 10.70 -15.41 11.24
CA GLU A 133 9.82 -15.75 10.11
C GLU A 133 10.17 -14.97 8.85
N ILE A 134 10.48 -13.68 8.98
CA ILE A 134 11.00 -12.85 7.88
C ILE A 134 12.26 -13.49 7.30
N SER A 135 13.23 -13.88 8.15
CA SER A 135 14.44 -14.56 7.69
C SER A 135 14.14 -15.85 6.92
N LYS A 136 13.20 -16.67 7.40
CA LYS A 136 12.79 -17.91 6.71
C LYS A 136 12.12 -17.64 5.37
N VAL A 137 11.31 -16.59 5.25
CA VAL A 137 10.73 -16.18 3.95
C VAL A 137 11.82 -15.73 2.99
N VAL A 138 12.74 -14.88 3.44
CA VAL A 138 13.86 -14.38 2.62
C VAL A 138 14.76 -15.54 2.17
N GLU A 139 15.07 -16.48 3.05
CA GLU A 139 15.85 -17.69 2.73
C GLU A 139 15.14 -18.55 1.69
N ALA A 140 13.83 -18.82 1.89
CA ALA A 140 13.05 -19.62 0.96
C ALA A 140 12.95 -18.97 -0.45
N VAL A 141 12.80 -17.65 -0.53
CA VAL A 141 12.88 -16.92 -1.81
C VAL A 141 14.29 -17.04 -2.38
N GLY A 142 15.32 -16.86 -1.56
CA GLY A 142 16.71 -16.99 -1.95
C GLY A 142 17.05 -18.35 -2.56
N ASP A 143 16.48 -19.43 -2.04
CA ASP A 143 16.66 -20.78 -2.59
C ASP A 143 16.02 -20.96 -3.96
N GLU A 144 14.90 -20.28 -4.22
CA GLU A 144 14.29 -20.24 -5.56
C GLU A 144 15.13 -19.40 -6.53
N LEU A 145 15.72 -18.29 -6.07
CA LEU A 145 16.55 -17.41 -6.90
C LEU A 145 17.92 -18.03 -7.26
N LYS A 146 18.50 -18.92 -6.44
CA LYS A 146 19.76 -19.63 -6.74
C LYS A 146 19.72 -20.42 -8.05
N ARG A 147 18.53 -20.77 -8.54
CA ARG A 147 18.34 -21.53 -9.77
C ARG A 147 18.41 -20.66 -11.02
N LEU A 148 18.41 -19.35 -10.87
CA LEU A 148 18.44 -18.39 -11.98
C LEU A 148 19.87 -18.15 -12.46
N PRO A 149 20.09 -17.95 -13.77
CA PRO A 149 21.36 -17.45 -14.29
C PRO A 149 21.75 -16.09 -13.68
N GLY A 150 23.05 -15.79 -13.57
CA GLY A 150 23.51 -14.51 -12.99
C GLY A 150 23.01 -13.27 -13.75
N GLU A 151 22.86 -13.36 -15.07
CA GLU A 151 22.33 -12.26 -15.91
C GLU A 151 20.81 -12.07 -15.82
N SER A 152 20.16 -12.72 -14.85
CA SER A 152 18.72 -12.61 -14.66
C SER A 152 18.27 -11.25 -14.15
N THR A 153 17.01 -10.93 -14.44
CA THR A 153 16.26 -9.83 -13.82
C THR A 153 15.28 -10.37 -12.80
N VAL A 154 15.33 -9.86 -11.57
CA VAL A 154 14.35 -10.18 -10.52
C VAL A 154 13.40 -8.99 -10.31
N CYS A 155 12.11 -9.25 -10.40
CA CYS A 155 11.06 -8.28 -10.14
C CYS A 155 10.35 -8.60 -8.83
N LEU A 156 10.28 -7.63 -7.92
CA LEU A 156 9.66 -7.75 -6.61
C LEU A 156 8.33 -7.01 -6.59
N THR A 157 7.25 -7.65 -6.16
CA THR A 157 5.93 -7.02 -6.05
C THR A 157 5.10 -7.62 -4.92
N GLY A 158 3.91 -7.05 -4.68
CA GLY A 158 2.93 -7.58 -3.76
C GLY A 158 2.95 -6.96 -2.37
N SER A 159 2.25 -7.58 -1.42
CA SER A 159 2.13 -7.08 -0.04
C SER A 159 3.23 -7.67 0.81
N GLY A 160 4.00 -6.82 1.51
CA GLY A 160 4.94 -7.31 2.51
C GLY A 160 5.72 -6.21 3.21
N PRO A 161 6.35 -6.55 4.35
CA PRO A 161 7.14 -5.62 5.14
C PRO A 161 8.43 -5.24 4.41
N VAL A 162 8.94 -4.03 4.66
CA VAL A 162 10.16 -3.49 4.00
C VAL A 162 11.37 -4.38 4.23
N GLU A 163 11.42 -5.08 5.36
CA GLU A 163 12.42 -6.05 5.76
C GLU A 163 12.56 -7.21 4.76
N VAL A 164 11.43 -7.71 4.24
CA VAL A 164 11.42 -8.82 3.27
C VAL A 164 11.92 -8.33 1.91
N TYR A 165 11.47 -7.16 1.47
CA TYR A 165 11.96 -6.54 0.23
C TYR A 165 13.47 -6.27 0.28
N ALA A 166 13.97 -5.71 1.39
CA ALA A 166 15.39 -5.49 1.61
C ALA A 166 16.18 -6.80 1.63
N GLY A 167 15.69 -7.81 2.37
CA GLY A 167 16.33 -9.11 2.47
C GLY A 167 16.44 -9.82 1.13
N ILE A 168 15.35 -9.89 0.36
CA ILE A 168 15.35 -10.50 -0.98
C ILE A 168 16.30 -9.76 -1.92
N ALA A 169 16.28 -8.41 -1.91
CA ALA A 169 17.16 -7.63 -2.76
C ALA A 169 18.65 -7.86 -2.42
N SER A 170 18.99 -7.91 -1.13
CA SER A 170 20.35 -8.23 -0.68
C SER A 170 20.77 -9.64 -1.12
N VAL A 171 19.90 -10.64 -0.93
CA VAL A 171 20.19 -12.04 -1.30
C VAL A 171 20.37 -12.18 -2.82
N ALA A 172 19.49 -11.55 -3.60
CA ALA A 172 19.56 -11.58 -5.07
C ALA A 172 20.91 -11.04 -5.57
N VAL A 173 21.34 -9.87 -5.09
CA VAL A 173 22.65 -9.29 -5.48
C VAL A 173 23.81 -10.21 -5.06
N SER A 174 23.79 -10.74 -3.84
CA SER A 174 24.83 -11.67 -3.36
C SER A 174 24.90 -12.97 -4.17
N GLN A 175 23.82 -13.34 -4.86
CA GLN A 175 23.76 -14.50 -5.76
C GLN A 175 24.15 -14.15 -7.21
N GLY A 176 24.54 -12.90 -7.48
CA GLY A 176 24.98 -12.46 -8.79
C GLY A 176 23.88 -11.96 -9.71
N ILE A 177 22.64 -11.76 -9.22
CA ILE A 177 21.54 -11.20 -10.02
C ILE A 177 21.91 -9.81 -10.51
N SER A 178 21.91 -9.63 -11.83
CA SER A 178 22.34 -8.40 -12.48
C SER A 178 21.36 -7.23 -12.35
N ARG A 179 20.05 -7.51 -12.22
CA ARG A 179 19.00 -6.48 -12.20
C ARG A 179 17.89 -6.77 -11.21
N ILE A 180 17.48 -5.74 -10.47
CA ILE A 180 16.32 -5.82 -9.56
C ILE A 180 15.35 -4.66 -9.84
N VAL A 181 14.08 -5.01 -10.04
CA VAL A 181 12.98 -4.06 -10.24
C VAL A 181 11.99 -4.21 -9.09
N CYS A 182 11.66 -3.12 -8.41
CA CYS A 182 10.55 -3.09 -7.47
C CYS A 182 9.31 -2.55 -8.19
N ILE A 183 8.24 -3.34 -8.19
CA ILE A 183 6.95 -2.99 -8.81
C ILE A 183 5.98 -2.65 -7.69
N SER A 184 5.77 -1.35 -7.50
CA SER A 184 4.92 -0.78 -6.46
C SER A 184 3.62 -0.27 -7.08
N PRO A 185 2.45 -0.59 -6.51
CA PRO A 185 1.18 0.04 -6.89
C PRO A 185 1.17 1.57 -6.83
N ARG A 186 2.07 2.16 -6.03
CA ARG A 186 2.24 3.62 -5.95
C ARG A 186 3.23 4.14 -6.98
N ASP A 187 4.38 3.47 -7.08
CA ASP A 187 5.52 4.05 -7.78
C ASP A 187 5.69 3.49 -9.21
N GLY A 188 4.92 2.47 -9.58
CA GLY A 188 5.11 1.72 -10.83
C GLY A 188 6.37 0.89 -10.78
N TYR A 189 7.11 0.85 -11.89
CA TYR A 189 8.36 0.10 -12.05
C TYR A 189 9.55 0.97 -11.64
N VAL A 190 10.23 0.58 -10.55
CA VAL A 190 11.44 1.22 -10.06
C VAL A 190 12.61 0.26 -10.17
N PHE A 191 13.61 0.57 -11.01
CA PHE A 191 14.88 -0.15 -10.99
C PHE A 191 15.61 0.19 -9.69
N VAL A 192 15.69 -0.76 -8.78
CA VAL A 192 16.39 -0.59 -7.49
C VAL A 192 17.83 -1.10 -7.55
N TRP A 193 18.13 -1.97 -8.52
CA TRP A 193 19.49 -2.38 -8.86
C TRP A 193 19.62 -2.43 -10.39
N PRO A 194 20.07 -1.34 -11.03
CA PRO A 194 20.33 -1.33 -12.47
C PRO A 194 21.66 -2.00 -12.79
N PRO A 195 21.86 -2.49 -14.03
CA PRO A 195 23.06 -3.27 -14.40
C PRO A 195 24.36 -2.47 -14.38
N ASP A 196 24.29 -1.14 -14.44
CA ASP A 196 25.41 -0.21 -14.28
C ASP A 196 25.72 0.10 -12.79
N GLY A 197 24.94 -0.45 -11.86
CA GLY A 197 25.00 -0.15 -10.43
C GLY A 197 24.65 1.31 -10.11
N ALA A 198 24.07 2.05 -11.05
CA ALA A 198 23.68 3.44 -10.85
C ALA A 198 22.53 3.60 -9.84
N ALA A 199 22.18 4.84 -9.54
CA ALA A 199 21.07 5.17 -8.67
C ALA A 199 19.72 4.67 -9.23
N PRO A 200 18.70 4.51 -8.37
CA PRO A 200 17.39 4.05 -8.80
C PRO A 200 16.80 4.94 -9.89
N LYS A 201 16.14 4.31 -10.87
CA LYS A 201 15.44 5.00 -11.95
C LYS A 201 14.03 4.47 -12.12
N LEU A 202 13.08 5.39 -12.30
CA LEU A 202 11.77 5.04 -12.85
C LEU A 202 11.96 4.56 -14.27
N THR A 203 11.21 3.54 -14.64
CA THR A 203 11.08 3.12 -16.02
C THR A 203 9.61 3.08 -16.42
N SER A 204 9.32 3.53 -17.63
CA SER A 204 8.05 3.27 -18.30
C SER A 204 8.07 1.94 -19.06
N GLU A 205 9.24 1.29 -19.16
CA GLU A 205 9.36 -0.02 -19.81
C GLU A 205 8.67 -1.08 -18.93
N THR A 206 7.43 -1.37 -19.29
CA THR A 206 6.73 -2.53 -18.76
C THR A 206 7.35 -3.78 -19.34
N ILE A 207 7.60 -4.78 -18.50
CA ILE A 207 7.95 -6.12 -18.98
C ILE A 207 6.61 -6.79 -19.32
N ASP A 208 6.25 -6.86 -20.61
CA ASP A 208 4.93 -7.31 -21.08
C ASP A 208 4.48 -8.63 -20.47
N TRP A 209 5.42 -9.56 -20.28
CA TRP A 209 5.15 -10.83 -19.61
C TRP A 209 4.69 -10.65 -18.16
N ILE A 210 5.37 -9.80 -17.39
CA ILE A 210 4.99 -9.48 -16.01
C ILE A 210 3.66 -8.75 -15.99
N HIS A 211 3.47 -7.80 -16.91
CA HIS A 211 2.20 -7.09 -17.03
C HIS A 211 1.04 -8.06 -17.29
N GLY A 212 1.24 -9.06 -18.16
CA GLY A 212 0.25 -10.12 -18.41
C GLY A 212 -0.05 -11.02 -17.19
N LEU A 213 0.91 -11.19 -16.27
CA LEU A 213 0.71 -11.93 -15.02
C LEU A 213 0.00 -11.11 -13.93
N LEU A 214 0.25 -9.79 -13.90
CA LEU A 214 -0.28 -8.91 -12.86
C LEU A 214 -1.62 -8.28 -13.22
N ARG A 215 -1.96 -8.16 -14.51
CA ARG A 215 -3.18 -7.46 -14.93
C ARG A 215 -4.46 -8.19 -14.51
N PRO A 216 -5.44 -7.50 -13.92
CA PRO A 216 -6.76 -8.06 -13.65
C PRO A 216 -7.42 -8.57 -14.94
N LYS A 217 -7.84 -9.83 -14.95
CA LYS A 217 -8.45 -10.46 -16.14
C LYS A 217 -9.74 -9.81 -16.60
N GLN A 218 -10.48 -9.19 -15.68
CA GLN A 218 -11.81 -8.61 -15.92
C GLN A 218 -11.81 -7.08 -15.81
N GLY A 219 -10.62 -6.46 -15.78
CA GLY A 219 -10.46 -5.05 -15.42
C GLY A 219 -10.53 -4.81 -13.91
N SER A 220 -10.03 -3.65 -13.49
CA SER A 220 -10.07 -3.22 -12.09
C SER A 220 -11.35 -2.45 -11.79
N VAL A 221 -11.90 -2.63 -10.58
CA VAL A 221 -12.97 -1.80 -10.04
C VAL A 221 -12.41 -0.92 -8.91
N THR A 222 -12.46 0.39 -9.10
CA THR A 222 -12.16 1.38 -8.07
C THR A 222 -13.42 1.77 -7.30
N LEU A 223 -13.47 1.35 -6.04
CA LEU A 223 -14.51 1.64 -5.07
C LEU A 223 -14.07 2.77 -4.13
N GLY A 224 -14.63 3.97 -4.30
CA GLY A 224 -14.38 5.12 -3.44
C GLY A 224 -15.30 5.14 -2.23
N VAL A 225 -14.73 5.27 -1.03
CA VAL A 225 -15.47 5.44 0.22
C VAL A 225 -15.42 6.91 0.61
N VAL A 226 -16.57 7.58 0.54
CA VAL A 226 -16.73 8.99 0.91
C VAL A 226 -17.54 9.14 2.19
N GLY A 227 -17.39 10.28 2.84
CA GLY A 227 -18.14 10.59 4.04
C GLY A 227 -17.56 11.80 4.76
N ASP A 228 -18.39 12.44 5.59
CA ASP A 228 -17.93 13.57 6.40
C ASP A 228 -16.91 13.09 7.46
N PRO A 229 -16.05 13.97 8.01
CA PRO A 229 -15.09 13.59 9.02
C PRO A 229 -15.73 12.82 10.19
N ASN A 230 -15.02 11.82 10.71
CA ASN A 230 -15.45 11.00 11.86
C ASN A 230 -16.74 10.18 11.65
N CYS A 231 -17.12 9.87 10.41
CA CYS A 231 -18.22 8.94 10.10
C CYS A 231 -17.80 7.47 10.03
N GLY A 232 -16.52 7.13 10.26
CA GLY A 232 -16.04 5.75 10.17
C GLY A 232 -15.55 5.28 8.80
N LYS A 233 -15.51 6.15 7.77
CA LYS A 233 -15.06 5.80 6.39
C LYS A 233 -13.71 5.05 6.32
N SER A 234 -12.72 5.45 7.13
CA SER A 234 -11.40 4.81 7.14
C SER A 234 -11.42 3.42 7.78
N VAL A 235 -12.30 3.21 8.77
CA VAL A 235 -12.48 1.90 9.40
C VAL A 235 -13.23 0.98 8.44
N LEU A 236 -14.29 1.48 7.80
CA LEU A 236 -15.05 0.73 6.80
C LEU A 236 -14.18 0.35 5.59
N SER A 237 -13.38 1.27 5.04
CA SER A 237 -12.48 0.94 3.91
C SER A 237 -11.47 -0.16 4.25
N ARG A 238 -10.97 -0.21 5.50
CA ARG A 238 -10.15 -1.34 5.98
C ARG A 238 -10.96 -2.63 6.04
N ALA A 239 -12.16 -2.59 6.61
CA ALA A 239 -13.02 -3.77 6.70
C ALA A 239 -13.39 -4.33 5.32
N LEU A 240 -13.74 -3.45 4.36
CA LEU A 240 -14.00 -3.80 2.96
C LEU A 240 -12.78 -4.51 2.35
N TYR A 241 -11.57 -3.98 2.56
CA TYR A 241 -10.34 -4.55 2.03
C TYR A 241 -10.10 -5.98 2.52
N TYR A 242 -10.17 -6.21 3.83
CA TYR A 242 -10.00 -7.55 4.38
C TYR A 242 -11.15 -8.50 4.01
N CYS A 243 -12.38 -8.00 3.87
CA CYS A 243 -13.50 -8.79 3.37
C CYS A 243 -13.32 -9.20 1.91
N ALA A 244 -12.81 -8.31 1.05
CA ALA A 244 -12.50 -8.61 -0.34
C ALA A 244 -11.40 -9.67 -0.46
N ILE A 245 -10.34 -9.57 0.35
CA ILE A 245 -9.29 -10.60 0.41
C ILE A 245 -9.86 -11.95 0.86
N ARG A 246 -10.71 -11.98 1.88
CA ARG A 246 -11.36 -13.23 2.33
C ARG A 246 -12.26 -13.85 1.27
N ALA A 247 -12.81 -13.03 0.38
CA ALA A 247 -13.55 -13.49 -0.80
C ALA A 247 -12.63 -13.80 -2.00
N SER A 248 -11.31 -13.90 -1.77
CA SER A 248 -10.27 -14.24 -2.76
C SER A 248 -10.10 -13.24 -3.90
N TYR A 249 -10.52 -11.98 -3.72
CA TYR A 249 -10.21 -10.91 -4.66
C TYR A 249 -8.81 -10.36 -4.43
N TRP A 250 -8.10 -10.06 -5.51
CA TRP A 250 -6.85 -9.32 -5.41
C TRP A 250 -7.16 -7.85 -5.20
N ALA A 251 -7.29 -7.46 -3.94
CA ALA A 251 -7.66 -6.11 -3.55
C ALA A 251 -6.47 -5.29 -3.05
N TRP A 252 -6.62 -3.96 -3.08
CA TRP A 252 -5.74 -3.04 -2.36
C TRP A 252 -6.52 -1.85 -1.78
N ARG A 253 -6.18 -1.46 -0.55
CA ARG A 253 -6.69 -0.23 0.05
C ARG A 253 -5.73 0.93 -0.25
N PHE A 254 -6.24 1.93 -0.95
CA PHE A 254 -5.52 3.17 -1.24
C PHE A 254 -5.98 4.28 -0.28
N ASP A 255 -5.08 4.70 0.62
CA ASP A 255 -5.31 5.90 1.44
C ASP A 255 -4.96 7.13 0.59
N SER A 256 -5.99 7.82 0.12
CA SER A 256 -5.85 8.99 -0.75
C SER A 256 -5.97 10.31 0.00
N ASP A 257 -6.01 10.29 1.34
CA ASP A 257 -5.90 11.50 2.15
C ASP A 257 -4.44 11.93 2.21
N GLY A 258 -3.96 12.60 1.15
CA GLY A 258 -2.63 13.19 1.05
C GLY A 258 -2.40 14.37 2.02
N GLN A 259 -3.44 14.93 2.64
CA GLN A 259 -3.32 15.98 3.66
C GLN A 259 -3.04 15.41 5.05
N SER A 260 -3.66 14.29 5.42
CA SER A 260 -3.52 13.70 6.75
C SER A 260 -3.76 12.19 6.74
N PRO A 261 -2.73 11.38 6.43
CA PRO A 261 -2.93 9.99 6.13
C PRO A 261 -3.27 9.28 7.45
N THR A 262 -3.82 8.09 7.38
CA THR A 262 -3.99 7.26 8.57
C THR A 262 -3.11 6.03 8.45
N PRO A 263 -1.77 6.19 8.57
CA PRO A 263 -0.83 5.08 8.47
C PRO A 263 -0.94 4.16 9.68
N GLU A 264 -0.50 2.90 9.53
CA GLU A 264 -0.63 1.88 10.57
C GLU A 264 0.11 2.28 11.87
N TRP A 265 1.30 2.90 11.78
CA TRP A 265 2.01 3.39 12.96
C TRP A 265 1.18 4.38 13.80
N TYR A 266 0.36 5.22 13.15
CA TYR A 266 -0.51 6.17 13.87
C TYR A 266 -1.62 5.43 14.60
N LEU A 267 -2.17 4.37 14.00
CA LEU A 267 -3.21 3.56 14.63
C LEU A 267 -2.68 2.81 15.85
N LEU A 268 -1.49 2.22 15.73
CA LEU A 268 -0.80 1.55 16.83
C LEU A 268 -0.44 2.53 17.95
N LEU A 269 0.21 3.65 17.62
CA LEU A 269 0.55 4.68 18.60
C LEU A 269 -0.69 5.28 19.27
N ARG A 270 -1.81 5.41 18.55
CA ARG A 270 -3.07 5.91 19.11
C ARG A 270 -3.68 4.96 20.14
N GLN A 271 -3.42 3.65 20.06
CA GLN A 271 -3.87 2.70 21.09
C GLN A 271 -3.07 2.84 22.37
N GLU A 272 -1.78 3.16 22.27
CA GLU A 272 -0.87 3.26 23.41
C GLU A 272 -0.84 4.67 24.04
N SER A 273 -0.87 5.71 23.20
CA SER A 273 -0.71 7.12 23.57
C SER A 273 -1.50 8.04 22.62
N PRO A 274 -2.83 8.14 22.80
CA PRO A 274 -3.72 8.89 21.91
C PRO A 274 -3.30 10.34 21.68
N GLU A 275 -2.87 11.05 22.74
CA GLU A 275 -2.48 12.46 22.69
C GLU A 275 -1.24 12.66 21.84
N GLN A 276 -0.22 11.80 22.01
CA GLN A 276 1.02 11.84 21.25
C GLN A 276 0.78 11.54 19.77
N ALA A 277 -0.04 10.51 19.48
CA ALA A 277 -0.41 10.18 18.11
C ALA A 277 -1.09 11.37 17.41
N GLU A 278 -2.00 12.05 18.10
CA GLU A 278 -2.71 13.20 17.54
C GLU A 278 -1.81 14.43 17.37
N GLN A 279 -0.86 14.67 18.27
CA GLN A 279 0.15 15.71 18.11
C GLN A 279 1.03 15.46 16.89
N LEU A 280 1.58 14.24 16.73
CA LEU A 280 2.38 13.88 15.56
C LEU A 280 1.58 13.98 14.26
N ARG A 281 0.32 13.55 14.26
CA ARG A 281 -0.57 13.68 13.10
C ARG A 281 -0.80 15.14 12.71
N LYS A 282 -0.94 16.05 13.69
CA LYS A 282 -1.08 17.49 13.42
C LYS A 282 0.19 18.07 12.80
N LEU A 283 1.36 17.67 13.28
CA LEU A 283 2.65 18.15 12.74
C LEU A 283 2.90 17.70 11.29
N GLN A 284 2.35 16.54 10.89
CA GLN A 284 2.47 16.02 9.52
C GLN A 284 1.35 16.48 8.58
N LYS A 285 0.39 17.27 9.09
CA LYS A 285 -0.72 17.75 8.27
C LYS A 285 -0.24 18.91 7.41
N ILE A 286 -0.38 18.74 6.10
CA ILE A 286 -0.08 19.78 5.12
C ILE A 286 -1.33 20.24 4.38
N GLY A 287 -1.23 21.39 3.72
CA GLY A 287 -2.22 21.85 2.75
C GLY A 287 -2.28 20.89 1.55
N TRP A 288 -3.45 20.85 0.89
CA TRP A 288 -3.55 20.11 -0.37
C TRP A 288 -2.94 20.97 -1.48
N THR A 289 -2.23 20.34 -2.40
CA THR A 289 -1.57 20.99 -3.54
C THR A 289 -1.93 20.27 -4.83
N ASN A 290 -1.82 20.93 -5.98
CA ASN A 290 -2.08 20.29 -7.28
C ASN A 290 -1.10 19.12 -7.53
N GLU A 291 0.17 19.30 -7.16
CA GLU A 291 1.17 18.21 -7.25
C GLU A 291 0.75 16.98 -6.43
N MET A 292 0.13 17.19 -5.26
CA MET A 292 -0.39 16.08 -4.45
C MET A 292 -1.55 15.36 -5.15
N GLU A 293 -2.46 16.10 -5.79
CA GLU A 293 -3.52 15.51 -6.60
C GLU A 293 -2.95 14.70 -7.77
N GLU A 294 -2.04 15.29 -8.56
CA GLU A 294 -1.40 14.63 -9.70
C GLU A 294 -0.70 13.33 -9.29
N ILE A 295 0.04 13.35 -8.19
CA ILE A 295 0.70 12.15 -7.65
C ILE A 295 -0.32 11.09 -7.24
N LEU A 296 -1.37 11.46 -6.50
CA LEU A 296 -2.38 10.51 -6.04
C LEU A 296 -3.21 9.93 -7.18
N THR A 297 -3.59 10.76 -8.15
CA THR A 297 -4.30 10.37 -9.37
C THR A 297 -3.45 9.40 -10.19
N ARG A 298 -2.16 9.71 -10.39
CA ARG A 298 -1.22 8.80 -11.08
C ARG A 298 -1.04 7.48 -10.32
N GLN A 299 -0.86 7.53 -9.00
CA GLN A 299 -0.75 6.33 -8.16
C GLN A 299 -1.98 5.44 -8.28
N LEU A 300 -3.18 6.04 -8.22
CA LEU A 300 -4.42 5.30 -8.35
C LEU A 300 -4.58 4.71 -9.76
N ALA A 301 -4.22 5.46 -10.81
CA ALA A 301 -4.25 4.98 -12.18
C ALA A 301 -3.31 3.79 -12.38
N ILE A 302 -2.06 3.87 -11.91
CA ILE A 302 -1.11 2.77 -11.93
C ILE A 302 -1.66 1.55 -11.19
N ALA A 303 -2.23 1.75 -9.99
CA ALA A 303 -2.76 0.66 -9.18
C ALA A 303 -3.89 -0.13 -9.89
N ARG A 304 -4.63 0.49 -10.81
CA ARG A 304 -5.71 -0.17 -11.57
C ARG A 304 -5.18 -1.26 -12.49
N ASP A 305 -3.89 -1.23 -12.83
CA ASP A 305 -3.27 -2.28 -13.65
C ASP A 305 -2.86 -3.52 -12.83
N TYR A 306 -3.00 -3.51 -11.50
CA TYR A 306 -2.50 -4.58 -10.62
C TYR A 306 -3.56 -5.28 -9.77
N PHE A 307 -4.73 -4.67 -9.54
CA PHE A 307 -5.70 -5.19 -8.58
C PHE A 307 -7.08 -5.31 -9.19
N ASP A 308 -7.77 -6.42 -8.91
CA ASP A 308 -9.17 -6.61 -9.26
C ASP A 308 -10.03 -5.53 -8.62
N VAL A 309 -9.71 -5.16 -7.37
CA VAL A 309 -10.46 -4.19 -6.57
C VAL A 309 -9.55 -3.18 -5.89
N LEU A 310 -9.80 -1.90 -6.14
CA LEU A 310 -9.17 -0.81 -5.42
C LEU A 310 -10.16 -0.16 -4.48
N ILE A 311 -9.86 -0.13 -3.19
CA ILE A 311 -10.72 0.48 -2.18
C ILE A 311 -10.06 1.78 -1.76
N VAL A 312 -10.63 2.89 -2.21
CA VAL A 312 -10.05 4.22 -2.02
C VAL A 312 -10.72 4.88 -0.82
N ASP A 313 -9.94 5.10 0.25
CA ASP A 313 -10.35 5.96 1.35
C ASP A 313 -10.17 7.42 0.89
N LEU A 314 -11.26 8.02 0.42
CA LEU A 314 -11.24 9.36 -0.17
C LEU A 314 -11.05 10.44 0.90
N PRO A 315 -10.35 11.54 0.59
CA PRO A 315 -10.16 12.62 1.54
C PRO A 315 -11.50 13.24 1.94
N GLY A 316 -11.60 13.67 3.20
CA GLY A 316 -12.76 14.45 3.64
C GLY A 316 -12.78 15.84 3.00
N GLY A 317 -13.97 16.42 2.89
CA GLY A 317 -14.14 17.77 2.35
C GLY A 317 -13.62 18.91 3.24
N ASN A 318 -13.67 20.13 2.72
CA ASN A 318 -13.52 21.36 3.49
C ASN A 318 -14.88 21.81 4.03
N LEU A 319 -15.21 21.36 5.24
CA LEU A 319 -16.46 21.74 5.91
C LEU A 319 -16.40 23.08 6.65
N LYS A 320 -15.25 23.77 6.60
CA LYS A 320 -15.05 25.05 7.30
C LYS A 320 -15.46 26.28 6.48
N VAL A 321 -15.77 26.09 5.20
CA VAL A 321 -16.22 27.15 4.28
C VAL A 321 -17.73 27.15 4.14
N SER A 322 -18.30 28.26 3.65
CA SER A 322 -19.74 28.39 3.39
C SER A 322 -19.97 28.70 1.90
N PRO A 323 -20.65 27.82 1.14
CA PRO A 323 -21.16 26.52 1.56
C PRO A 323 -20.03 25.49 1.79
N PRO A 324 -20.24 24.47 2.65
CA PRO A 324 -19.29 23.38 2.84
C PRO A 324 -18.96 22.66 1.53
N GLN A 325 -17.69 22.39 1.29
CA GLN A 325 -17.21 21.73 0.08
C GLN A 325 -16.82 20.29 0.37
N ARG A 326 -17.59 19.31 -0.11
CA ARG A 326 -17.26 17.87 0.06
C ARG A 326 -16.20 17.38 -0.91
N ILE A 327 -16.21 17.94 -2.12
CA ILE A 327 -15.15 17.81 -3.12
C ILE A 327 -14.61 19.24 -3.36
N PRO A 328 -13.61 19.68 -2.57
CA PRO A 328 -12.96 20.97 -2.81
C PRO A 328 -12.28 21.03 -4.19
N PRO A 329 -12.10 22.23 -4.77
CA PRO A 329 -11.33 22.41 -6.00
C PRO A 329 -9.92 21.83 -5.90
N GLY A 330 -9.43 21.24 -6.99
CA GLY A 330 -8.17 20.52 -7.07
C GLY A 330 -8.24 19.12 -6.45
N ARG A 331 -9.40 18.47 -6.46
CA ARG A 331 -9.55 17.04 -6.08
C ARG A 331 -10.39 16.25 -7.08
N GLU A 332 -10.87 16.91 -8.12
CA GLU A 332 -11.81 16.37 -9.07
C GLU A 332 -11.22 15.20 -9.85
N GLU A 333 -9.95 15.26 -10.24
CA GLU A 333 -9.33 14.22 -11.07
C GLU A 333 -9.26 12.88 -10.34
N LEU A 334 -8.89 12.93 -9.06
CA LEU A 334 -8.86 11.75 -8.20
C LEU A 334 -10.26 11.11 -8.09
N PHE A 335 -11.31 11.92 -7.94
CA PHE A 335 -12.68 11.44 -7.87
C PHE A 335 -13.18 10.88 -9.21
N GLN A 336 -12.72 11.40 -10.35
CA GLN A 336 -13.09 10.89 -11.67
C GLN A 336 -12.58 9.46 -11.94
N LEU A 337 -11.48 9.06 -11.32
CA LEU A 337 -10.93 7.69 -11.40
C LEU A 337 -11.72 6.65 -10.59
N VAL A 338 -12.73 7.07 -9.83
CA VAL A 338 -13.56 6.16 -9.05
C VAL A 338 -14.72 5.64 -9.89
N ASP A 339 -14.82 4.31 -10.01
CA ASP A 339 -15.87 3.65 -10.78
C ASP A 339 -17.18 3.62 -9.99
N ARG A 340 -17.11 3.42 -8.67
CA ARG A 340 -18.27 3.25 -7.78
C ARG A 340 -18.06 3.93 -6.43
N PHE A 341 -19.10 4.54 -5.87
CA PHE A 341 -19.04 5.22 -4.58
C PHE A 341 -19.89 4.55 -3.49
N ILE A 342 -19.30 4.45 -2.30
CA ILE A 342 -20.00 4.17 -1.04
C ILE A 342 -20.02 5.46 -0.22
N ILE A 343 -21.22 5.92 0.13
CA ILE A 343 -21.39 7.06 1.04
C ILE A 343 -21.54 6.54 2.46
N VAL A 344 -20.66 6.98 3.36
CA VAL A 344 -20.76 6.74 4.80
C VAL A 344 -21.20 8.04 5.47
N TYR A 345 -22.27 7.98 6.26
CA TYR A 345 -22.81 9.14 6.96
C TYR A 345 -23.10 8.77 8.41
N GLN A 346 -23.05 9.74 9.31
CA GLN A 346 -23.45 9.52 10.70
C GLN A 346 -24.95 9.26 10.78
N ASP A 347 -25.40 8.41 11.70
CA ASP A 347 -26.80 7.99 11.80
C ASP A 347 -27.81 9.14 11.98
N HIS A 348 -27.39 10.25 12.58
CA HIS A 348 -28.21 11.47 12.73
C HIS A 348 -28.02 12.47 11.58
N GLY A 349 -27.15 12.16 10.62
CA GLY A 349 -26.86 12.95 9.44
C GLY A 349 -27.64 12.46 8.22
N LEU A 350 -27.54 13.22 7.14
CA LEU A 350 -28.13 12.87 5.85
C LEU A 350 -27.03 12.58 4.81
N PRO A 351 -27.21 11.59 3.93
CA PRO A 351 -26.29 11.34 2.82
C PRO A 351 -26.43 12.39 1.70
N GLN A 352 -27.58 13.07 1.62
CA GLN A 352 -27.94 14.00 0.53
C GLN A 352 -26.84 15.01 0.17
N PRO A 353 -26.15 15.65 1.13
CA PRO A 353 -25.14 16.62 0.75
C PRO A 353 -23.91 16.02 0.03
N TRP A 354 -23.60 14.73 0.24
CA TRP A 354 -22.61 14.00 -0.56
C TRP A 354 -23.17 13.61 -1.94
N ILE A 355 -24.45 13.26 -2.01
CA ILE A 355 -25.14 13.00 -3.28
C ILE A 355 -25.09 14.25 -4.17
N ASP A 356 -25.44 15.42 -3.62
CA ASP A 356 -25.43 16.69 -4.34
C ASP A 356 -24.02 17.06 -4.82
N ALA A 357 -23.00 16.86 -3.96
CA ALA A 357 -21.61 17.09 -4.34
C ALA A 357 -21.19 16.17 -5.50
N LEU A 358 -21.47 14.86 -5.41
CA LEU A 358 -21.18 13.93 -6.51
C LEU A 358 -21.96 14.30 -7.78
N GLN A 359 -23.21 14.76 -7.66
CA GLN A 359 -24.03 15.18 -8.80
C GLN A 359 -23.43 16.40 -9.52
N GLN A 360 -22.90 17.39 -8.79
CA GLN A 360 -22.23 18.55 -9.37
C GLN A 360 -21.04 18.17 -10.25
N HIS A 361 -20.36 17.06 -9.93
CA HIS A 361 -19.25 16.51 -10.70
C HIS A 361 -19.66 15.38 -11.67
N ARG A 362 -20.97 15.13 -11.86
CA ARG A 362 -21.52 14.05 -12.71
C ARG A 362 -21.08 12.64 -12.28
N LEU A 363 -21.01 12.42 -10.97
CA LEU A 363 -20.57 11.17 -10.34
C LEU A 363 -21.68 10.46 -9.55
N ALA A 364 -22.85 11.09 -9.35
CA ALA A 364 -23.91 10.52 -8.51
C ALA A 364 -24.47 9.19 -9.03
N GLU A 365 -24.51 8.98 -10.35
CA GLU A 365 -24.91 7.71 -10.97
C GLU A 365 -23.98 6.53 -10.64
N ARG A 366 -22.77 6.83 -10.12
CA ARG A 366 -21.79 5.83 -9.69
C ARG A 366 -22.00 5.42 -8.23
N ILE A 367 -22.96 6.00 -7.51
CA ILE A 367 -23.27 5.61 -6.12
C ILE A 367 -23.89 4.21 -6.11
N VAL A 368 -23.26 3.30 -5.37
CA VAL A 368 -23.71 1.90 -5.23
C VAL A 368 -24.21 1.57 -3.84
N ALA A 369 -23.79 2.34 -2.83
CA ALA A 369 -24.19 2.09 -1.47
C ALA A 369 -24.21 3.34 -0.60
N MET A 370 -25.10 3.32 0.39
CA MET A 370 -25.21 4.31 1.45
C MET A 370 -25.25 3.58 2.79
N ILE A 371 -24.37 3.94 3.71
CA ILE A 371 -24.22 3.25 4.99
C ILE A 371 -24.26 4.27 6.13
N ALA A 372 -25.29 4.14 6.97
CA ALA A 372 -25.39 4.88 8.24
C ALA A 372 -24.42 4.28 9.26
N SER A 373 -23.44 5.07 9.71
CA SER A 373 -22.57 4.76 10.83
C SER A 373 -23.28 5.11 12.14
N ALA A 374 -23.80 4.09 12.79
CA ALA A 374 -24.41 4.16 14.10
C ALA A 374 -23.44 3.73 15.19
N ASN A 375 -23.55 4.33 16.39
CA ASN A 375 -22.88 3.90 17.62
C ASN A 375 -21.47 3.31 17.41
N PRO A 376 -20.46 4.15 17.09
CA PRO A 376 -19.14 3.67 16.64
C PRO A 376 -18.39 2.76 17.62
N ARG A 377 -18.75 2.79 18.91
CA ARG A 377 -18.11 2.00 19.98
C ARG A 377 -18.92 0.78 20.45
N GLU A 378 -20.09 0.56 19.88
CA GLU A 378 -20.91 -0.61 20.22
C GLU A 378 -20.41 -1.89 19.52
N GLN A 379 -21.04 -3.02 19.86
CA GLN A 379 -20.79 -4.30 19.21
C GLN A 379 -20.90 -4.18 17.68
N THR A 380 -19.95 -4.79 16.97
CA THR A 380 -19.82 -4.70 15.51
C THR A 380 -20.94 -5.46 14.81
N SER A 381 -21.72 -4.74 14.00
CA SER A 381 -22.76 -5.32 13.15
C SER A 381 -22.89 -4.52 11.85
N LEU A 382 -23.34 -5.19 10.80
CA LEU A 382 -23.69 -4.57 9.53
C LEU A 382 -25.01 -5.18 9.05
N THR A 383 -26.03 -4.35 8.90
CA THR A 383 -27.20 -4.67 8.08
C THR A 383 -27.01 -4.01 6.72
N PHE A 384 -27.26 -4.75 5.65
CA PHE A 384 -27.04 -4.26 4.30
C PHE A 384 -27.99 -4.97 3.35
N SER A 385 -28.83 -4.21 2.68
CA SER A 385 -29.83 -4.74 1.76
C SER A 385 -29.93 -3.88 0.52
N LYS A 386 -30.29 -4.52 -0.59
CA LYS A 386 -30.51 -3.84 -1.86
C LYS A 386 -31.88 -3.18 -1.85
N THR A 387 -31.93 -1.88 -2.16
CA THR A 387 -33.19 -1.15 -2.36
C THR A 387 -33.56 -1.12 -3.85
N GLY A 388 -34.80 -0.71 -4.15
CA GLY A 388 -35.38 -0.79 -5.51
C GLY A 388 -34.59 -0.10 -6.63
N ASN A 389 -33.68 0.83 -6.30
CA ASN A 389 -32.89 1.60 -7.26
C ASN A 389 -31.50 1.01 -7.55
N ASN A 390 -31.27 -0.27 -7.29
CA ASN A 390 -29.95 -0.91 -7.36
C ASN A 390 -28.88 -0.33 -6.41
N ILE A 391 -29.28 0.54 -5.49
CA ILE A 391 -28.43 1.07 -4.42
C ILE A 391 -28.57 0.14 -3.22
N TRP A 392 -27.45 -0.12 -2.55
CA TRP A 392 -27.45 -0.82 -1.28
C TRP A 392 -27.57 0.16 -0.13
N GLU A 393 -28.47 -0.11 0.80
CA GLU A 393 -28.60 0.67 2.02
C GLU A 393 -28.23 -0.19 3.22
N GLY A 394 -27.51 0.42 4.16
CA GLY A 394 -27.07 -0.29 5.35
C GLY A 394 -26.90 0.57 6.57
N ARG A 395 -26.78 -0.13 7.69
CA ARG A 395 -26.44 0.42 8.98
C ARG A 395 -25.28 -0.37 9.56
N ALA A 396 -24.22 0.34 9.91
CA ALA A 396 -22.98 -0.21 10.45
C ALA A 396 -22.77 0.28 11.88
N THR A 397 -22.44 -0.62 12.81
CA THR A 397 -22.00 -0.31 14.17
C THR A 397 -20.56 -0.75 14.38
N GLY A 398 -19.86 -0.12 15.34
CA GLY A 398 -18.47 -0.48 15.66
C GLY A 398 -17.41 0.12 14.72
N LEU A 399 -17.74 1.15 13.92
CA LEU A 399 -16.81 1.84 13.01
C LEU A 399 -15.87 2.83 13.74
N ASP A 400 -15.25 2.41 14.84
CA ASP A 400 -14.26 3.19 15.62
C ASP A 400 -12.85 2.59 15.48
N ARG A 401 -11.83 3.45 15.53
CA ARG A 401 -10.41 3.05 15.40
C ARG A 401 -9.90 2.22 16.59
N GLY A 402 -10.58 2.28 17.73
CA GLY A 402 -10.28 1.48 18.92
C GLY A 402 -10.88 0.08 18.90
N VAL A 403 -11.77 -0.24 17.95
CA VAL A 403 -12.31 -1.59 17.79
C VAL A 403 -11.33 -2.44 16.97
N GLU A 404 -11.09 -3.68 17.41
CA GLU A 404 -10.19 -4.59 16.69
C GLU A 404 -10.76 -4.91 15.29
N LEU A 405 -9.92 -4.73 14.27
CA LEU A 405 -10.34 -4.88 12.88
C LEU A 405 -10.86 -6.29 12.56
N ASN A 406 -10.29 -7.34 13.17
CA ASN A 406 -10.75 -8.71 12.96
C ASN A 406 -12.20 -8.91 13.41
N HIS A 407 -12.62 -8.27 14.51
CA HIS A 407 -14.01 -8.32 14.97
C HIS A 407 -14.96 -7.67 13.96
N ILE A 408 -14.55 -6.55 13.34
CA ILE A 408 -15.34 -5.89 12.29
C ILE A 408 -15.44 -6.80 11.06
N VAL A 409 -14.31 -7.33 10.58
CA VAL A 409 -14.25 -8.17 9.38
C VAL A 409 -15.07 -9.45 9.57
N ASN A 410 -14.96 -10.11 10.72
CA ASN A 410 -15.76 -11.30 11.04
C ASN A 410 -17.26 -11.02 11.01
N SER A 411 -17.70 -9.91 11.60
CA SER A 411 -19.12 -9.53 11.61
C SER A 411 -19.64 -9.11 10.23
N TYR A 412 -18.80 -8.51 9.37
CA TYR A 412 -19.27 -7.90 8.13
C TYR A 412 -19.16 -8.84 6.92
N HIS A 413 -18.25 -9.82 6.94
CA HIS A 413 -17.86 -10.60 5.77
C HIS A 413 -19.05 -11.25 5.05
N ASN A 414 -19.89 -12.00 5.78
CA ASN A 414 -21.02 -12.70 5.18
C ASN A 414 -22.06 -11.74 4.59
N THR A 415 -22.27 -10.59 5.24
CA THR A 415 -23.20 -9.55 4.77
C THR A 415 -22.68 -8.85 3.51
N LEU A 416 -21.37 -8.67 3.39
CA LEU A 416 -20.75 -8.02 2.23
C LEU A 416 -20.52 -8.96 1.03
N LEU A 417 -20.53 -10.28 1.23
CA LEU A 417 -20.26 -11.24 0.16
C LEU A 417 -21.20 -11.08 -1.07
N PRO A 418 -22.54 -10.96 -0.90
CA PRO A 418 -23.43 -10.70 -2.03
C PRO A 418 -23.15 -9.37 -2.74
N PHE A 419 -22.75 -8.35 -1.98
CA PHE A 419 -22.40 -7.04 -2.53
C PHE A 419 -21.14 -7.12 -3.40
N TRP A 420 -20.10 -7.82 -2.95
CA TRP A 420 -18.90 -8.05 -3.76
C TRP A 420 -19.22 -8.78 -5.07
N ASN A 421 -20.04 -9.82 -4.98
CA ASN A 421 -20.45 -10.57 -6.16
C ASN A 421 -21.17 -9.68 -7.17
N ILE A 422 -22.00 -8.73 -6.74
CA ILE A 422 -22.71 -7.83 -7.66
C ILE A 422 -21.81 -6.70 -8.18
N LEU A 423 -20.95 -6.13 -7.33
CA LEU A 423 -19.99 -5.11 -7.74
C LEU A 423 -19.07 -5.61 -8.84
N LEU A 424 -18.70 -6.89 -8.78
CA LEU A 424 -17.71 -7.50 -9.64
C LEU A 424 -18.35 -8.38 -10.74
N ALA A 425 -19.61 -8.78 -10.58
CA ALA A 425 -20.41 -9.36 -11.66
C ALA A 425 -20.85 -8.28 -12.64
N ARG A 426 -19.91 -7.75 -13.44
CA ARG A 426 -20.09 -7.28 -14.84
C ARG A 426 -18.84 -6.54 -15.36
N GLN A 427 -18.10 -7.24 -16.23
CA GLN A 427 -17.68 -6.72 -17.56
C GLN A 427 -18.06 -7.68 -18.70
N GLY A 428 -18.97 -8.64 -18.47
CA GLY A 428 -19.58 -9.45 -19.53
C GLY A 428 -20.79 -8.75 -20.15
N GLY A 429 -20.57 -7.72 -20.97
CA GLY A 429 -21.57 -7.29 -21.95
C GLY A 429 -21.65 -8.29 -23.11
N PRO A 430 -22.81 -8.46 -23.76
CA PRO A 430 -22.99 -9.44 -24.84
C PRO A 430 -22.18 -9.01 -26.08
N GLY A 431 -21.01 -9.62 -26.27
CA GLY A 431 -20.12 -9.25 -27.39
C GLY A 431 -18.96 -10.20 -27.67
N SER A 432 -19.01 -11.46 -27.23
CA SER A 432 -18.03 -12.48 -27.66
C SER A 432 -18.74 -13.71 -28.23
N ASN A 433 -19.35 -13.49 -29.40
CA ASN A 433 -19.40 -14.49 -30.46
C ASN A 433 -18.88 -13.80 -31.72
N GLN A 434 -18.00 -14.49 -32.47
CA GLN A 434 -17.20 -14.06 -33.63
C GLN A 434 -15.88 -13.38 -33.19
N ASP A 435 -14.67 -13.89 -33.42
CA ASP A 435 -14.16 -14.98 -34.28
C ASP A 435 -12.84 -15.54 -33.71
N ARG A 436 -12.64 -16.83 -33.94
CA ARG A 436 -11.38 -17.60 -34.12
C ARG A 436 -10.21 -17.43 -33.14
#